data_AF-A0A0G0D118-F1
#
_entry.id   AF-A0A0G0D118-F1
#
_cell.length_a   1.000
_cell.length_b   1.000
_cell.length_c   1.000
_cell.angle_alpha   90.00
_cell.angle_beta   90.00
_cell.angle_gamma   90.00
#
_symmetry.space_group_name_H-M   'P 1'
#
loop_
_entity.id
_entity.type
_entity.pdbx_description
1 polymer ?
#
loop_
_entity_poly.entity_id
_entity_poly.type
_entity_poly.pdbx_seq_one_letter_code
_entity_poly.pdbx_strand_id
1 'polypeptide(L)'
;MCFTIYSVDISNMIKLYLFSKKVHRFLVVIIAVIGLTMSLTGILLKYPFISEKLVYIDLITIRYIHNNLSPFFTIVFLLMMLTGIVMYIFPFTRNR
;
A
#
# COMPACT_ATOMS: atom_id res chain seq x y z
N MET A 1 -27.34 -27.32 -17.55
CA MET A 1 -25.98 -27.35 -16.97
C MET A 1 -25.14 -26.11 -17.31
N CYS A 2 -25.15 -25.59 -18.54
CA CYS A 2 -24.34 -24.41 -18.92
C CYS A 2 -24.69 -23.11 -18.15
N PHE A 3 -25.97 -22.91 -17.80
CA PHE A 3 -26.44 -21.71 -17.09
C PHE A 3 -25.98 -21.63 -15.62
N THR A 4 -25.74 -22.78 -14.98
CA THR A 4 -25.30 -22.85 -13.57
C THR A 4 -23.81 -22.51 -13.44
N ILE A 5 -23.00 -22.84 -14.46
CA ILE A 5 -21.56 -22.54 -14.46
C ILE A 5 -21.34 -21.03 -14.59
N TYR A 6 -22.04 -20.37 -15.54
CA TYR A 6 -21.95 -18.93 -15.75
C TYR A 6 -22.41 -18.10 -14.53
N SER A 7 -23.44 -18.54 -13.83
CA SER A 7 -23.95 -17.86 -12.63
C SER A 7 -23.02 -18.04 -11.42
N VAL A 8 -22.34 -19.18 -11.29
CA VAL A 8 -21.29 -19.39 -10.28
C VAL A 8 -20.08 -18.52 -10.56
N ASP A 9 -19.63 -18.43 -11.82
CA ASP A 9 -18.48 -17.60 -12.22
C ASP A 9 -18.75 -16.11 -11.99
N ILE A 10 -19.91 -15.59 -12.38
CA ILE A 10 -20.29 -14.19 -12.14
C ILE A 10 -20.35 -13.89 -10.62
N SER A 11 -20.88 -14.81 -9.82
CA SER A 11 -20.95 -14.64 -8.37
C SER A 11 -19.55 -14.63 -7.72
N ASN A 12 -18.63 -15.47 -8.20
CA ASN A 12 -17.25 -15.52 -7.72
C ASN A 12 -16.45 -14.28 -8.13
N MET A 13 -16.66 -13.79 -9.36
CA MET A 13 -16.03 -12.56 -9.85
C MET A 13 -16.47 -11.34 -9.02
N ILE A 14 -17.75 -11.24 -8.66
CA ILE A 14 -18.25 -10.17 -7.78
C ILE A 14 -17.65 -10.26 -6.37
N LYS A 15 -17.58 -11.47 -5.79
CA LYS A 15 -16.96 -11.68 -4.47
C LYS A 15 -15.48 -11.31 -4.47
N LEU A 16 -14.73 -11.69 -5.52
CA LEU A 16 -13.33 -11.31 -5.71
C LEU A 16 -13.15 -9.80 -5.78
N TYR A 17 -13.97 -9.09 -6.56
CA TYR A 17 -13.92 -7.63 -6.64
C TYR A 17 -14.19 -6.95 -5.29
N LEU A 18 -15.23 -7.39 -4.56
CA LEU A 18 -15.55 -6.85 -3.24
C LEU A 18 -14.45 -7.14 -2.22
N PHE A 19 -13.84 -8.32 -2.28
CA PHE A 19 -12.69 -8.69 -1.46
C PHE A 19 -11.47 -7.82 -1.77
N SER A 20 -11.08 -7.71 -3.04
CA SER A 20 -9.98 -6.84 -3.49
C SER A 20 -10.19 -5.39 -3.09
N LYS A 21 -11.43 -4.88 -3.16
CA LYS A 21 -11.76 -3.51 -2.73
C LYS A 21 -11.57 -3.30 -1.23
N LYS A 22 -11.94 -4.29 -0.41
CA LYS A 22 -11.75 -4.23 1.05
C LYS A 22 -10.26 -4.30 1.41
N VAL A 23 -9.51 -5.20 0.76
CA VAL A 23 -8.06 -5.35 0.95
C VAL A 23 -7.30 -4.11 0.49
N HIS A 24 -7.64 -3.55 -0.68
CA HIS A 24 -7.03 -2.32 -1.19
C HIS A 24 -7.22 -1.16 -0.22
N ARG A 25 -8.45 -0.93 0.27
CA ARG A 25 -8.72 0.13 1.26
C ARG A 25 -7.90 -0.04 2.54
N PHE A 26 -7.70 -1.27 2.99
CA PHE A 26 -6.85 -1.56 4.15
C PHE A 26 -5.37 -1.28 3.87
N LEU A 27 -4.87 -1.71 2.71
CA LEU A 27 -3.50 -1.41 2.24
C LEU A 27 -3.25 0.10 2.12
N VAL A 28 -4.22 0.87 1.64
CA VAL A 28 -4.15 2.34 1.55
C VAL A 28 -3.90 2.98 2.92
N VAL A 29 -4.60 2.52 3.95
CA VAL A 29 -4.42 3.04 5.32
C VAL A 29 -3.04 2.67 5.86
N ILE A 30 -2.61 1.42 5.68
CA ILE A 30 -1.28 0.96 6.11
C ILE A 30 -0.19 1.80 5.44
N ILE A 31 -0.28 1.99 4.14
CA ILE A 31 0.75 2.73 3.43
C ILE A 31 0.73 4.22 3.73
N ALA A 32 -0.42 4.79 4.06
CA ALA A 32 -0.48 6.16 4.55
C ALA A 32 0.31 6.32 5.85
N VAL A 33 0.15 5.39 6.80
CA VAL A 33 0.89 5.43 8.07
C VAL A 33 2.40 5.22 7.86
N ILE A 34 2.80 4.20 7.10
CA ILE A 34 4.21 3.90 6.83
C ILE A 34 4.84 4.99 5.95
N GLY A 35 4.10 5.56 5.00
CA GLY A 35 4.54 6.64 4.14
C GLY A 35 4.79 7.94 4.91
N LEU A 36 3.94 8.26 5.89
CA LEU A 36 4.15 9.40 6.78
C LEU A 36 5.43 9.23 7.61
N THR A 37 5.65 8.06 8.20
CA THR A 37 6.88 7.81 8.99
C THR A 37 8.14 7.80 8.11
N MET A 38 8.07 7.26 6.89
CA MET A 38 9.15 7.34 5.90
C MET A 38 9.45 8.78 5.45
N SER A 39 8.40 9.58 5.24
CA SER A 39 8.56 10.99 4.88
C SER A 39 9.20 11.80 6.02
N LEU A 40 8.75 11.59 7.26
CA LEU A 40 9.32 12.25 8.44
C LEU A 40 10.80 11.89 8.63
N THR A 41 11.15 10.61 8.54
CA THR A 41 12.55 10.17 8.67
C THR A 41 13.42 10.69 7.51
N GLY A 42 12.87 10.78 6.29
CA GLY A 42 13.56 11.38 5.14
C GLY A 42 13.80 12.89 5.29
N ILE A 43 12.84 13.63 5.85
CA ILE A 43 12.98 15.06 6.16
C ILE A 43 14.05 15.28 7.23
N LEU A 44 14.05 14.47 8.29
CA LEU A 44 15.04 14.53 9.36
C LEU A 44 16.47 14.24 8.83
N LEU A 45 16.62 13.31 7.89
CA LEU A 45 17.90 13.06 7.22
C LEU A 45 18.34 14.21 6.31
N LYS A 46 17.39 14.88 5.64
CA LYS A 46 17.68 15.98 4.72
C LYS A 46 18.07 17.28 5.43
N TYR A 47 17.53 17.52 6.62
CA TYR A 47 17.77 18.73 7.40
C TYR A 47 18.40 18.40 8.77
N PRO A 48 19.71 18.09 8.80
CA PRO A 48 20.40 17.67 10.03
C PRO A 48 20.39 18.73 11.14
N PHE A 49 20.26 20.02 10.80
CA PHE A 49 20.11 21.13 11.75
C PHE A 49 18.93 20.96 12.73
N ILE A 50 17.88 20.24 12.32
CA ILE A 50 16.71 19.93 13.17
C ILE A 50 17.02 18.73 14.07
N SER A 51 17.81 17.76 13.56
CA SER A 51 18.22 16.57 14.30
C SER A 51 19.25 16.90 15.38
N GLU A 52 20.17 17.84 15.14
CA GLU A 52 21.13 18.34 16.14
C GLU A 52 20.44 18.99 17.35
N LYS A 53 19.22 19.52 17.15
CA LYS A 53 18.42 20.11 18.22
C LYS A 53 17.66 19.06 19.06
N LEU A 54 17.57 17.83 18.57
CA LEU A 54 16.86 16.72 19.20
C LEU A 54 17.87 15.83 19.93
N VAL A 55 18.12 16.14 21.21
CA VAL A 55 19.10 15.48 22.11
C VAL A 55 18.96 13.94 22.18
N TYR A 56 17.77 13.40 21.87
CA TYR A 56 17.47 11.97 21.97
C TYR A 56 17.52 11.20 20.65
N ILE A 57 17.71 11.87 19.50
CA ILE A 57 17.59 11.22 18.19
C ILE A 57 18.90 11.41 17.39
N ASP A 58 19.76 10.40 17.47
CA ASP A 58 20.99 10.35 16.68
C ASP A 58 20.69 10.11 15.18
N LEU A 59 21.46 10.77 14.32
CA LEU A 59 21.33 10.73 12.87
C LEU A 59 21.51 9.30 12.33
N ILE A 60 22.38 8.52 12.99
CA ILE A 60 22.66 7.11 12.67
C ILE A 60 21.40 6.25 12.88
N THR A 61 20.67 6.47 13.97
CA THR A 61 19.44 5.73 14.28
C THR A 61 18.33 6.05 13.27
N ILE A 62 18.14 7.33 12.92
CA ILE A 62 17.16 7.72 11.88
C ILE A 62 17.49 7.05 10.55
N ARG A 63 18.77 7.03 10.18
CA ARG A 63 19.23 6.42 8.93
C ARG A 63 18.98 4.92 8.90
N TYR A 64 19.22 4.24 10.01
CA TYR A 64 18.92 2.82 10.16
C TYR A 64 17.42 2.55 10.01
N ILE A 65 16.57 3.30 10.73
CA ILE A 65 15.11 3.17 10.68
C ILE A 65 14.58 3.44 9.27
N HIS A 66 14.99 4.54 8.64
CA HIS A 66 14.56 4.92 7.29
C HIS A 66 14.92 3.86 6.26
N ASN A 67 16.16 3.38 6.29
CA ASN A 67 16.62 2.39 5.31
C ASN A 67 15.93 1.05 5.49
N ASN A 68 15.61 0.68 6.74
CA ASN A 68 14.92 -0.58 7.02
C ASN A 68 13.41 -0.50 6.72
N LEU A 69 12.76 0.66 6.89
CA LEU A 69 11.35 0.85 6.50
C LEU A 69 11.15 0.94 4.99
N SER A 70 12.12 1.46 4.24
CA SER A 70 12.06 1.64 2.78
C SER A 70 11.63 0.39 1.98
N PRO A 71 12.23 -0.80 2.20
CA PRO A 71 11.80 -2.02 1.51
C PRO A 71 10.37 -2.43 1.89
N PHE A 72 9.96 -2.29 3.16
CA PHE A 72 8.58 -2.59 3.57
C PHE A 72 7.58 -1.65 2.91
N PHE A 73 7.87 -0.35 2.86
CA PHE A 73 7.06 0.63 2.15
C PHE A 73 6.91 0.25 0.67
N THR A 74 8.01 -0.12 0.02
CA THR A 74 8.02 -0.51 -1.40
C THR A 74 7.16 -1.75 -1.67
N ILE A 75 7.25 -2.78 -0.83
CA ILE A 75 6.45 -4.01 -0.98
C ILE A 75 4.95 -3.71 -0.80
N VAL A 76 4.60 -2.96 0.24
CA VAL A 76 3.20 -2.59 0.49
C VAL A 76 2.65 -1.70 -0.64
N PHE A 77 3.48 -0.80 -1.17
CA PHE A 77 3.11 0.05 -2.31
C PHE A 77 2.83 -0.79 -3.55
N LEU A 78 3.69 -1.76 -3.83
CA LEU A 78 3.53 -2.66 -4.97
C LEU A 78 2.24 -3.48 -4.85
N LEU A 79 1.94 -4.03 -3.67
CA LEU A 79 0.68 -4.75 -3.41
C LEU A 79 -0.56 -3.83 -3.56
N MET A 80 -0.47 -2.59 -3.07
CA MET A 80 -1.52 -1.59 -3.25
C MET A 80 -1.74 -1.27 -4.72
N MET A 81 -0.67 -1.12 -5.50
CA MET A 81 -0.72 -0.88 -6.94
C MET A 81 -1.39 -2.05 -7.66
N LEU A 82 -0.98 -3.30 -7.37
CA LEU A 82 -1.58 -4.49 -7.97
C LEU A 82 -3.08 -4.60 -7.66
N THR A 83 -3.47 -4.40 -6.40
CA THR A 83 -4.89 -4.43 -6.00
C THR A 83 -5.70 -3.30 -6.65
N GLY A 84 -5.10 -2.12 -6.82
CA GLY A 84 -5.71 -1.00 -7.54
C GLY A 84 -5.90 -1.30 -9.04
N ILE A 85 -4.91 -1.89 -9.69
CA ILE A 85 -4.99 -2.32 -11.10
C ILE A 85 -6.11 -3.36 -11.27
N VAL A 86 -6.17 -4.37 -10.39
CA VAL A 86 -7.24 -5.39 -10.44
C VAL A 86 -8.62 -4.73 -10.32
N MET A 87 -8.79 -3.78 -9.40
CA MET A 87 -10.04 -3.05 -9.25
C MET A 87 -10.38 -2.16 -10.46
N TYR A 88 -9.39 -1.63 -11.17
CA TYR A 88 -9.59 -0.80 -12.35
C TYR A 88 -9.96 -1.62 -13.60
N ILE A 89 -9.32 -2.77 -13.80
CA ILE A 89 -9.58 -3.65 -14.95
C ILE A 89 -10.94 -4.33 -14.83
N PHE A 90 -11.33 -4.79 -13.63
CA PHE A 90 -12.57 -5.55 -13.41
C PHE A 90 -13.87 -4.93 -13.97
N PRO A 91 -14.19 -3.64 -13.72
CA PRO A 91 -15.37 -3.01 -14.31
C PRO A 91 -15.25 -2.86 -15.83
N PHE A 92 -14.04 -2.71 -16.36
CA PHE A 92 -13.80 -2.58 -17.80
C PHE A 92 -14.07 -3.89 -18.55
N THR A 93 -13.74 -5.03 -17.94
CA THR A 93 -14.02 -6.37 -18.51
C THR A 93 -15.49 -6.75 -18.43
N ARG A 94 -16.24 -6.23 -17.45
CA ARG A 94 -17.68 -6.50 -17.28
C ARG A 94 -18.58 -5.66 -18.18
N ASN A 95 -18.08 -4.53 -18.69
CA ASN A 95 -18.83 -3.62 -19.55
C ASN A 95 -18.68 -3.93 -21.06
N ARG A 96 -18.11 -5.09 -21.41
CA ARG A 96 -18.10 -5.65 -22.76
C ARG A 96 -18.93 -6.92 -22.82
#